data_AF-A0AA37FCG7-F1
#
_entry.id   AF-A0AA37FCG7-F1
#
_cell.length_a   1.000
_cell.length_b   1.000
_cell.length_c   1.000
_cell.angle_alpha   90.00
_cell.angle_beta   90.00
_cell.angle_gamma   90.00
#
_symmetry.space_group_name_H-M   'P 1'
#
loop_
_entity.id
_entity.type
_entity.pdbx_description
1 polymer ?
#
loop_
_entity_poly.entity_id
_entity_poly.type
_entity_poly.pdbx_seq_one_letter_code
_entity_poly.pdbx_strand_id
1 'polypeptide(L)'
;MASRASNGDPRRRGAVVYDAASGRAGEYVGQDGAHAVLRPVGGGGEWRTDPDRVRAATLAERLSAGVQAANRRARQTVAQALDVDLDRPPRAVAGCAECARLDRERAAARAAFDWSAQTDANVLLRRHQNADHAA
;
A
#
# COMPACT_ATOMS: atom_id res chain seq x y z
N MET A 1 27.51 27.07 21.95
CA MET A 1 26.27 27.32 21.20
C MET A 1 25.78 25.98 20.63
N ALA A 2 24.88 25.30 21.34
CA ALA A 2 24.33 24.01 20.90
C ALA A 2 23.06 24.27 20.07
N SER A 3 23.12 24.02 18.76
CA SER A 3 21.95 24.05 17.89
C SER A 3 20.95 23.01 18.35
N ARG A 4 19.82 23.46 18.88
CA ARG A 4 18.58 22.68 18.95
C ARG A 4 18.25 22.25 17.53
N ALA A 5 18.57 21.01 17.16
CA ALA A 5 17.99 20.40 15.99
C ALA A 5 16.48 20.45 16.17
N SER A 6 15.81 21.24 15.32
CA SER A 6 14.38 21.47 15.32
C SER A 6 13.70 20.11 15.13
N ASN A 7 13.02 19.61 16.15
CA ASN A 7 12.29 18.34 16.11
C ASN A 7 11.18 18.28 15.02
N GLY A 8 10.98 19.38 14.29
CA GLY A 8 10.00 19.54 13.21
C GLY A 8 10.58 19.80 11.81
N ASP A 9 11.90 19.70 11.57
CA ASP A 9 12.43 19.85 10.21
C ASP A 9 12.03 18.64 9.33
N PRO A 10 11.23 18.85 8.25
CA PRO A 10 10.83 17.77 7.35
C PRO A 10 12.00 17.17 6.55
N ARG A 11 13.12 17.89 6.38
CA ARG A 11 14.30 17.40 5.65
C ARG A 11 15.29 16.65 6.54
N ARG A 12 14.94 16.42 7.81
CA ARG A 12 15.74 15.59 8.71
C ARG A 12 15.61 14.13 8.30
N ARG A 13 16.74 13.42 8.17
CA ARG A 13 16.72 11.97 7.94
C ARG A 13 15.86 11.25 8.99
N GLY A 14 14.96 10.37 8.55
CA GLY A 14 13.99 9.66 9.39
C GLY A 14 12.76 10.48 9.79
N ALA A 15 12.65 11.76 9.42
CA ALA A 15 11.42 12.52 9.62
C ALA A 15 10.31 11.98 8.71
N VAL A 16 9.09 11.86 9.24
CA VAL A 16 7.93 11.48 8.44
C VAL A 16 7.36 12.70 7.74
N VAL A 17 7.39 12.67 6.42
CA VAL A 17 6.95 13.72 5.51
C VAL A 17 5.84 13.23 4.61
N TYR A 18 5.06 14.18 4.08
CA TYR A 18 4.05 13.93 3.08
C TYR A 18 4.54 14.46 1.73
N ASP A 19 4.47 13.61 0.72
CA ASP A 19 4.77 13.93 -0.66
C ASP A 19 3.47 14.22 -1.40
N ALA A 20 3.24 15.51 -1.69
CA ALA A 20 2.03 15.95 -2.36
C ALA A 20 1.93 15.48 -3.82
N ALA A 21 3.06 15.12 -4.45
CA ALA A 21 3.05 14.62 -5.82
C ALA A 21 2.54 13.17 -5.89
N SER A 22 2.94 12.31 -4.94
CA SER A 22 2.46 10.92 -4.88
C SER A 22 1.23 10.72 -4.01
N GLY A 23 0.86 11.71 -3.20
CA GLY A 23 -0.27 11.63 -2.27
C GLY A 23 0.00 10.72 -1.07
N ARG A 24 1.27 10.46 -0.73
CA ARG A 24 1.68 9.45 0.25
C ARG A 24 2.64 10.03 1.28
N ALA A 25 2.61 9.48 2.49
CA ALA A 25 3.58 9.78 3.54
C ALA A 25 4.72 8.76 3.57
N GLY A 26 5.92 9.24 3.88
CA GLY A 26 7.16 8.46 3.94
C GLY A 26 8.18 9.03 4.90
N GLU A 27 9.21 8.25 5.20
CA GLU A 27 10.39 8.69 5.94
C GLU A 27 11.36 9.36 4.96
N TYR A 28 11.81 10.57 5.30
CA TYR A 28 12.83 11.28 4.54
C TYR A 28 14.15 10.53 4.68
N VAL A 29 14.66 9.98 3.57
CA VAL A 29 15.94 9.28 3.55
C VAL A 29 17.05 10.30 3.41
N GLY A 30 16.93 11.21 2.44
CA GLY A 30 17.97 12.19 2.11
C GLY A 30 17.66 12.92 0.82
N GLN A 31 18.69 13.50 0.22
CA GLN A 31 18.62 14.18 -1.07
C GLN A 31 19.53 13.47 -2.06
N ASP A 32 19.06 13.32 -3.30
CA ASP A 32 19.86 12.83 -4.43
C ASP A 32 19.70 13.77 -5.63
N GLY A 33 20.76 14.54 -5.87
CA GLY A 33 20.76 15.66 -6.80
C GLY A 33 19.65 16.67 -6.46
N ALA A 34 18.80 16.97 -7.45
CA ALA A 34 17.67 17.87 -7.29
C ALA A 34 16.45 17.24 -6.59
N HIS A 35 16.48 15.94 -6.27
CA HIS A 35 15.32 15.21 -5.76
C HIS A 35 15.45 14.85 -4.29
N ALA A 36 14.34 14.90 -3.57
CA ALA A 36 14.23 14.29 -2.25
C ALA A 36 14.04 12.78 -2.42
N VAL A 37 14.71 12.00 -1.59
CA VAL A 37 14.57 10.54 -1.53
C VAL A 37 13.78 10.20 -0.28
N LEU A 38 12.65 9.54 -0.48
CA LEU A 38 11.75 9.09 0.57
C LEU A 38 11.63 7.57 0.55
N ARG A 39 11.21 7.00 1.69
CA ARG A 39 10.87 5.59 1.77
C ARG A 39 9.58 5.36 2.54
N PRO A 40 8.88 4.23 2.36
CA PRO A 40 7.64 3.99 3.08
C PRO A 40 7.94 3.85 4.57
N VAL A 41 7.03 4.34 5.41
CA VAL A 41 7.13 4.12 6.85
C VAL A 41 7.21 2.62 7.12
N GLY A 42 8.19 2.21 7.93
CA GLY A 42 8.40 0.79 8.25
C GLY A 42 9.08 -0.04 7.16
N GLY A 43 9.70 0.60 6.17
CA GLY A 43 10.56 -0.03 5.17
C GLY A 43 9.90 -0.30 3.81
N GLY A 44 10.72 -0.69 2.84
CA GLY A 44 10.34 -0.88 1.44
C GLY A 44 11.22 -0.08 0.48
N GLY A 45 10.84 -0.11 -0.81
CA GLY A 45 11.55 0.56 -1.89
C GLY A 45 11.45 2.08 -1.80
N GLU A 46 12.58 2.75 -2.00
CA GLU A 46 12.69 4.20 -1.97
C GLU A 46 12.08 4.80 -3.24
N TRP A 47 11.56 6.03 -3.14
CA TRP A 47 11.10 6.80 -4.28
C TRP A 47 11.68 8.22 -4.23
N ARG A 48 11.75 8.82 -5.42
CA ARG A 48 12.24 10.18 -5.62
C ARG A 48 11.06 11.10 -5.84
N THR A 49 11.12 12.30 -5.28
CA THR A 49 10.13 13.35 -5.49
C THR A 49 10.79 14.73 -5.51
N ASP A 50 10.04 15.72 -5.98
CA ASP A 50 10.42 17.13 -5.93
C ASP A 50 10.46 17.59 -4.45
N PRO A 51 11.60 18.09 -3.93
CA PRO A 51 11.72 18.58 -2.56
C PRO A 51 10.70 19.66 -2.18
N ASP A 52 10.23 20.44 -3.15
CA ASP A 52 9.27 21.53 -2.90
C ASP A 52 7.82 21.00 -2.74
N ARG A 53 7.59 19.75 -3.13
CA ARG A 53 6.33 19.02 -2.89
C ARG A 53 6.33 18.24 -1.57
N VAL A 54 7.44 18.26 -0.84
CA VAL A 54 7.61 17.57 0.44
C VAL A 54 7.36 18.52 1.59
N ARG A 55 6.43 18.14 2.47
CA ARG A 55 6.15 18.87 3.71
C ARG A 55 6.16 17.95 4.92
N ALA A 56 6.23 18.51 6.11
CA ALA A 56 5.98 17.74 7.32
C ALA A 56 4.59 17.08 7.23
N ALA A 57 4.53 15.78 7.53
CA ALA A 57 3.25 15.08 7.59
C ALA A 57 2.40 15.67 8.72
N THR A 58 1.08 15.60 8.62
CA THR A 58 0.18 15.85 9.74
C THR A 58 0.22 14.66 10.71
N LEU A 59 -0.37 14.81 11.90
CA LEU A 59 -0.49 13.69 12.83
C LEU A 59 -1.33 12.55 12.22
N ALA A 60 -2.43 12.88 11.54
CA ALA A 60 -3.29 11.90 10.89
C ALA A 60 -2.55 11.14 9.78
N GLU A 61 -1.76 11.84 8.96
CA GLU A 61 -0.93 11.22 7.91
C GLU A 61 0.15 10.30 8.49
N ARG A 62 0.81 10.72 9.58
CA ARG A 62 1.77 9.86 10.30
C ARG A 62 1.13 8.58 10.83
N LEU A 63 -0.02 8.72 11.49
CA LEU A 63 -0.76 7.58 12.04
C LEU A 63 -1.24 6.65 10.94
N SER A 64 -1.81 7.20 9.87
CA SER A 64 -2.25 6.41 8.71
C SER A 64 -1.09 5.64 8.09
N ALA A 65 0.06 6.28 7.88
CA ALA A 65 1.25 5.61 7.35
C ALA A 65 1.77 4.50 8.29
N GLY A 66 1.74 4.73 9.60
CA GLY A 66 2.08 3.71 10.60
C GLY A 66 1.15 2.49 10.56
N VAL A 67 -0.17 2.71 10.46
CA VAL A 67 -1.17 1.65 10.31
C VAL A 67 -0.97 0.89 8.99
N GLN A 68 -0.77 1.61 7.88
CA GLN A 68 -0.46 0.98 6.60
C GLN A 68 0.80 0.11 6.66
N ALA A 69 1.85 0.57 7.36
CA ALA A 69 3.07 -0.18 7.57
C ALA A 69 2.85 -1.46 8.38
N ALA A 70 2.10 -1.37 9.49
CA ALA A 70 1.74 -2.52 10.31
C ALA A 70 0.91 -3.54 9.52
N ASN A 71 -0.10 -3.08 8.79
CA ASN A 71 -0.94 -3.93 7.96
C ASN A 71 -0.15 -4.63 6.85
N ARG A 72 0.78 -3.92 6.20
CA ARG A 72 1.66 -4.51 5.17
C ARG A 72 2.53 -5.62 5.77
N ARG A 73 3.16 -5.37 6.92
CA ARG A 73 3.97 -6.39 7.61
C ARG A 73 3.14 -7.61 7.98
N ALA A 74 1.96 -7.41 8.57
CA ALA A 74 1.07 -8.52 8.93
C ALA A 74 0.69 -9.37 7.70
N ARG A 75 0.33 -8.73 6.58
CA ARG A 75 0.06 -9.43 5.32
C ARG A 75 1.26 -10.22 4.82
N GLN A 76 2.45 -9.64 4.86
CA GLN A 76 3.70 -10.31 4.45
C GLN A 76 4.00 -11.52 5.34
N THR A 77 3.83 -11.41 6.65
CA THR A 77 4.02 -12.53 7.58
C THR A 77 3.08 -13.69 7.26
N VAL A 78 1.79 -13.41 7.02
CA VAL A 78 0.82 -14.45 6.65
C VAL A 78 1.14 -15.05 5.28
N ALA A 79 1.45 -14.22 4.29
CA ALA A 79 1.82 -14.66 2.95
C ALA A 79 3.03 -15.61 2.98
N GLN A 80 4.06 -15.27 3.75
CA GLN A 80 5.25 -16.11 3.93
C GLN A 80 4.94 -17.40 4.67
N ALA A 81 4.15 -17.35 5.74
CA ALA A 81 3.81 -18.53 6.54
C ALA A 81 2.97 -19.56 5.76
N LEU A 82 2.16 -19.09 4.80
CA LEU A 82 1.27 -19.94 3.99
C LEU A 82 1.81 -20.22 2.58
N ASP A 83 2.95 -19.65 2.20
CA ASP A 83 3.47 -19.65 0.82
C ASP A 83 2.43 -19.21 -0.24
N VAL A 84 1.69 -18.14 0.08
CA VAL A 84 0.64 -17.58 -0.81
C VAL A 84 0.90 -16.12 -1.14
N ASP A 85 0.65 -15.76 -2.40
CA ASP A 85 0.60 -14.36 -2.83
C ASP A 85 -0.79 -13.79 -2.55
N LEU A 86 -0.95 -13.10 -1.42
CA LEU A 86 -2.22 -12.46 -1.03
C LEU A 86 -2.55 -11.24 -1.90
N ASP A 87 -1.54 -10.60 -2.49
CA ASP A 87 -1.73 -9.46 -3.38
C ASP A 87 -2.19 -9.89 -4.78
N ARG A 88 -1.95 -11.16 -5.15
CA ARG A 88 -2.50 -11.76 -6.37
C ARG A 88 -4.01 -11.95 -6.24
N PRO A 89 -4.80 -11.35 -7.14
CA PRO A 89 -6.23 -11.61 -7.19
C PRO A 89 -6.51 -13.08 -7.53
N PRO A 90 -7.54 -13.71 -6.92
CA PRO A 90 -7.94 -15.08 -7.26
C PRO A 90 -8.29 -15.19 -8.76
N ARG A 91 -7.91 -16.30 -9.39
CA ARG A 91 -8.24 -16.58 -10.80
C ARG A 91 -9.48 -17.46 -10.86
N ALA A 92 -10.38 -17.18 -11.81
CA ALA A 92 -11.54 -18.03 -12.05
C ALA A 92 -11.08 -19.45 -12.46
N VAL A 93 -11.72 -20.48 -11.90
CA VAL A 93 -11.51 -21.87 -12.32
C VAL A 93 -12.18 -22.07 -13.68
N ALA A 94 -11.45 -22.64 -14.65
CA ALA A 94 -11.97 -22.89 -15.98
C ALA A 94 -13.22 -23.78 -15.93
N GLY A 95 -14.28 -23.41 -16.65
CA GLY A 95 -15.53 -24.15 -16.68
C GLY A 95 -16.50 -23.90 -15.51
N CYS A 96 -16.08 -23.17 -14.47
CA CYS A 96 -16.99 -22.80 -13.38
C CYS A 96 -17.73 -21.49 -13.69
N ALA A 97 -19.06 -21.57 -13.85
CA ALA A 97 -19.90 -20.43 -14.21
C ALA A 97 -19.89 -19.31 -13.14
N GLU A 98 -19.90 -19.68 -11.86
CA GLU A 98 -19.91 -18.72 -10.75
C GLU A 98 -18.57 -17.99 -10.62
N CYS A 99 -17.45 -18.72 -10.76
CA CYS A 99 -16.13 -18.11 -10.85
C CYS A 99 -16.05 -17.08 -11.98
N ALA A 100 -16.58 -17.43 -13.16
CA ALA A 100 -16.59 -16.53 -14.32
C ALA A 100 -17.48 -15.29 -14.10
N ARG A 101 -18.60 -15.43 -13.38
CA ARG A 101 -19.47 -14.30 -13.03
C ARG A 101 -18.74 -13.30 -12.14
N LEU A 102 -18.14 -13.76 -11.04
CA LEU A 102 -17.41 -12.91 -10.10
C LEU A 102 -16.19 -12.23 -10.74
N ASP A 103 -15.51 -12.91 -11.68
CA ASP A 103 -14.39 -12.31 -12.42
C ASP A 103 -14.86 -11.17 -13.35
N ARG A 104 -16.01 -11.34 -14.02
CA ARG A 104 -16.63 -10.26 -14.81
C ARG A 104 -17.05 -9.08 -13.95
N GLU A 105 -17.63 -9.33 -12.78
CA GLU A 105 -18.00 -8.27 -11.82
C GLU A 105 -16.77 -7.51 -11.32
N ARG A 106 -15.69 -8.22 -11.01
CA ARG A 106 -14.41 -7.61 -10.66
C ARG A 106 -13.86 -6.72 -11.78
N ALA A 107 -13.92 -7.19 -13.03
CA ALA A 107 -13.46 -6.44 -14.19
C ALA A 107 -14.32 -5.18 -14.42
N ALA A 108 -15.64 -5.30 -14.29
CA ALA A 108 -16.57 -4.18 -14.38
C ALA A 108 -16.33 -3.14 -13.27
N ALA A 109 -16.17 -3.59 -12.02
CA ALA A 109 -15.84 -2.72 -10.89
C ALA A 109 -14.52 -1.98 -11.11
N ARG A 110 -13.49 -2.65 -11.65
CA ARG A 110 -12.24 -2.00 -12.05
C ARG A 110 -12.45 -0.93 -13.10
N ALA A 111 -13.22 -1.21 -14.15
CA ALA A 111 -13.52 -0.26 -15.21
C ALA A 111 -14.30 0.97 -14.71
N ALA A 112 -15.11 0.80 -13.66
CA ALA A 112 -15.87 1.86 -13.00
C ALA A 112 -15.10 2.57 -11.86
N PHE A 113 -13.86 2.17 -11.57
CA PHE A 113 -13.08 2.64 -10.41
C PHE A 113 -13.74 2.40 -9.04
N ASP A 114 -14.59 1.36 -8.94
CA ASP A 114 -15.20 0.93 -7.68
C ASP A 114 -14.29 -0.08 -6.97
N TRP A 115 -13.40 0.43 -6.12
CA TRP A 115 -12.43 -0.39 -5.38
C TRP A 115 -13.06 -1.31 -4.34
N SER A 116 -14.18 -0.90 -3.75
CA SER A 116 -14.92 -1.69 -2.76
C SER A 116 -15.53 -2.90 -3.44
N ALA A 117 -16.29 -2.71 -4.53
CA ALA A 117 -16.88 -3.81 -5.28
C ALA A 117 -15.82 -4.75 -5.88
N GLN A 118 -14.67 -4.21 -6.32
CA GLN A 118 -13.54 -5.04 -6.77
C GLN A 118 -13.02 -5.95 -5.64
N THR A 119 -12.94 -5.43 -4.41
CA THR A 119 -12.50 -6.19 -3.23
C THR A 119 -13.53 -7.25 -2.86
N ASP A 120 -14.81 -6.91 -2.86
CA ASP A 120 -15.90 -7.84 -2.56
C ASP A 120 -15.93 -9.01 -3.55
N ALA A 121 -15.76 -8.74 -4.84
CA ALA A 121 -15.67 -9.80 -5.86
C ALA A 121 -14.49 -10.75 -5.61
N ASN A 122 -13.33 -10.24 -5.16
CA ASN A 122 -12.19 -11.08 -4.77
C ASN A 122 -12.50 -11.94 -3.54
N VAL A 123 -13.18 -11.39 -2.53
CA VAL A 123 -13.56 -12.10 -1.31
C VAL A 123 -14.56 -13.20 -1.62
N LEU A 124 -15.60 -12.89 -2.40
CA LEU A 124 -16.62 -13.86 -2.84
C LEU A 124 -15.99 -14.98 -3.68
N LEU A 125 -15.06 -14.65 -4.58
CA LEU A 125 -14.40 -15.65 -5.42
C LEU A 125 -13.56 -16.62 -4.58
N ARG A 126 -12.77 -16.11 -3.61
CA ARG A 126 -12.01 -16.95 -2.67
C ARG A 126 -12.93 -17.83 -1.82
N ARG A 127 -14.05 -17.27 -1.32
CA ARG A 127 -15.03 -18.03 -0.53
C ARG A 127 -15.64 -19.18 -1.33
N HIS A 128 -16.09 -18.92 -2.56
CA HIS A 128 -16.63 -19.94 -3.45
C HIS A 128 -15.59 -21.02 -3.77
N GLN A 129 -14.35 -20.62 -4.06
CA GLN A 129 -13.26 -21.56 -4.29
C GLN A 129 -12.98 -22.47 -3.10
N ASN A 130 -12.95 -21.92 -1.89
CA ASN A 130 -12.75 -22.71 -0.70
C ASN A 130 -13.91 -23.67 -0.41
N ALA A 131 -15.13 -23.34 -0.84
CA ALA A 131 -16.30 -24.18 -0.63
C ALA A 131 -16.44 -25.30 -1.68
N ASP A 132 -16.19 -24.95 -2.95
CA ASP A 132 -16.59 -25.78 -4.09
C ASP A 132 -15.41 -26.34 -4.91
N HIS A 133 -14.19 -25.81 -4.72
CA HIS A 133 -13.00 -26.16 -5.51
C HIS A 133 -11.78 -26.56 -4.67
N ALA A 134 -11.81 -26.40 -3.35
CA ALA A 134 -10.77 -26.91 -2.47
C ALA A 134 -10.96 -28.42 -2.29
N ALA A 135 -10.02 -29.20 -2.84
CA ALA A 135 -9.87 -30.63 -2.55
C ALA A 135 -9.02 -30.84 -1.29
#